data_AF-A0A7S3EXZ5-F1
#
_entry.id   AF-A0A7S3EXZ5-F1
#
_cell.length_a   1.000
_cell.length_b   1.000
_cell.length_c   1.000
_cell.angle_alpha   90.00
_cell.angle_beta   90.00
_cell.angle_gamma   90.00
#
_symmetry.space_group_name_H-M   'P 1'
#
loop_
_entity.id
_entity.type
_entity.pdbx_description
1 polymer ?
#
loop_
_entity_poly.entity_id
_entity_poly.type
_entity_poly.pdbx_seq_one_letter_code
_entity_poly.pdbx_strand_id
1 'polypeptide(L)'
;DSSSRDMRNCFRIVSSTHSLVMQAETASERAAWVSAIQGAIAETITSGVSPDRRQSLAAAGTSSNLGTVTCAAESAPASAGISASLRSGPGNGMCADCGAAEPDWASLNCGVLLCQQCAGTHRGLGTHLSKVRSITLDPTSWSPPLVRALSRMGNQGAAAAWGV
;
A
#
# COMPACT_ATOMS: atom_id res chain seq x y z
N ASP A 1 -14.96 -29.45 -25.61
CA ASP A 1 -13.71 -28.66 -25.58
C ASP A 1 -14.06 -27.20 -25.27
N SER A 2 -14.28 -26.88 -23.99
CA SER A 2 -14.76 -25.56 -23.55
C SER A 2 -13.66 -24.73 -22.89
N SER A 3 -12.49 -25.32 -22.67
CA SER A 3 -11.37 -24.71 -21.93
C SER A 3 -10.49 -23.80 -22.79
N SER A 4 -10.67 -23.79 -24.12
CA SER A 4 -9.88 -23.01 -25.07
C SER A 4 -10.38 -21.57 -25.28
N ARG A 5 -11.65 -21.28 -24.93
CA ARG A 5 -12.24 -19.93 -25.08
C ARG A 5 -11.94 -19.00 -23.91
N ASP A 6 -11.70 -19.54 -22.72
CA ASP A 6 -11.54 -18.78 -21.46
C ASP A 6 -10.14 -18.16 -21.28
N MET A 7 -9.21 -18.44 -22.19
CA MET A 7 -7.83 -17.91 -22.16
C MET A 7 -7.59 -16.82 -23.20
N ARG A 8 -8.65 -16.31 -23.85
CA ARG A 8 -8.53 -15.27 -24.86
C ARG A 8 -8.06 -13.98 -24.22
N ASN A 9 -7.04 -13.38 -24.81
CA ASN A 9 -6.42 -12.13 -24.37
C ASN A 9 -5.82 -12.20 -22.94
N CYS A 10 -5.60 -13.39 -22.40
CA CYS A 10 -4.96 -13.58 -21.11
C CYS A 10 -3.44 -13.55 -21.21
N PHE A 11 -2.78 -13.13 -20.13
CA PHE A 11 -1.34 -13.28 -19.93
C PHE A 11 -1.04 -13.50 -18.44
N ARG A 12 0.11 -14.11 -18.13
CA ARG A 12 0.46 -14.50 -16.76
C ARG A 12 1.75 -13.83 -16.30
N ILE A 13 1.70 -13.19 -15.14
CA ILE A 13 2.88 -12.71 -14.44
C ILE A 13 3.31 -13.77 -13.44
N VAL A 14 4.60 -14.10 -13.43
CA VAL A 14 5.18 -15.09 -12.53
C VAL A 14 6.31 -14.44 -11.74
N SER A 15 6.24 -14.54 -10.42
CA SER A 15 7.30 -14.20 -9.48
C SER A 15 7.71 -15.46 -8.71
N SER A 16 8.74 -15.34 -7.86
CA SER A 16 9.22 -16.44 -7.02
C SER A 16 8.19 -16.92 -5.98
N THR A 17 7.23 -16.08 -5.61
CA THR A 17 6.25 -16.35 -4.55
C THR A 17 4.81 -16.40 -5.01
N HIS A 18 4.49 -15.83 -6.17
CA HIS A 18 3.12 -15.70 -6.66
C HIS A 18 3.06 -15.74 -8.18
N SER A 19 1.94 -16.25 -8.71
CA SER A 19 1.59 -16.17 -10.12
C SER A 19 0.19 -15.59 -10.30
N LEU A 20 0.05 -14.59 -11.15
CA LEU A 20 -1.21 -13.91 -11.43
C LEU A 20 -1.54 -14.05 -12.92
N VAL A 21 -2.79 -14.41 -13.24
CA VAL A 21 -3.32 -14.37 -14.61
C VAL A 21 -4.21 -13.15 -14.73
N MET A 22 -3.99 -12.37 -15.79
CA MET A 22 -4.81 -11.22 -16.12
C MET A 22 -5.38 -11.40 -17.52
N GLN A 23 -6.54 -10.81 -17.76
CA GLN A 23 -7.25 -10.87 -19.03
C GLN A 23 -7.53 -9.46 -19.52
N ALA A 24 -7.10 -9.16 -20.75
CA ALA A 24 -7.44 -7.92 -21.42
C ALA A 24 -8.72 -8.08 -22.25
N GLU A 25 -9.38 -6.97 -22.59
CA GLU A 25 -10.60 -7.01 -23.40
C GLU A 25 -10.28 -7.31 -24.86
N THR A 26 -9.11 -6.86 -25.33
CA THR A 26 -8.66 -7.03 -26.72
C THR A 26 -7.24 -7.59 -26.83
N ALA A 27 -6.91 -8.17 -27.99
CA ALA A 27 -5.57 -8.70 -28.25
C ALA A 27 -4.50 -7.61 -28.33
N SER A 28 -4.87 -6.43 -28.84
CA SER A 28 -4.00 -5.24 -28.91
C SER A 28 -3.71 -4.69 -27.52
N GLU A 29 -4.73 -4.61 -26.66
CA GLU A 29 -4.57 -4.20 -25.27
C GLU A 29 -3.66 -5.17 -24.50
N ARG A 30 -3.89 -6.49 -24.64
CA ARG A 30 -2.99 -7.51 -24.07
C ARG A 30 -1.54 -7.26 -24.49
N ALA A 31 -1.30 -7.02 -25.78
CA ALA A 31 0.05 -6.79 -26.31
C ALA A 31 0.68 -5.51 -25.73
N ALA A 32 -0.10 -4.42 -25.62
CA ALA A 32 0.34 -3.18 -24.99
C ALA A 32 0.71 -3.39 -23.52
N TRP A 33 -0.11 -4.14 -22.76
CA TRP A 33 0.15 -4.42 -21.34
C TRP A 33 1.43 -5.26 -21.17
N VAL A 34 1.60 -6.31 -21.97
CA VAL A 34 2.81 -7.14 -21.95
C VAL A 34 4.05 -6.31 -22.28
N SER A 35 3.97 -5.47 -23.32
CA SER A 35 5.08 -4.59 -23.72
C SER A 35 5.43 -3.57 -22.64
N ALA A 36 4.44 -2.93 -22.01
CA ALA A 36 4.66 -1.97 -20.93
C ALA A 36 5.34 -2.62 -19.71
N ILE A 37 4.87 -3.81 -19.30
CA ILE A 37 5.44 -4.56 -18.16
C ILE A 37 6.88 -4.99 -18.47
N GLN A 38 7.12 -5.55 -19.66
CA GLN A 38 8.47 -5.94 -20.08
C GLN A 38 9.40 -4.72 -20.18
N GLY A 39 8.91 -3.59 -20.68
CA GLY A 39 9.65 -2.34 -20.76
C GLY A 39 10.06 -1.82 -19.37
N ALA A 40 9.13 -1.80 -18.42
CA ALA A 40 9.42 -1.39 -17.04
C ALA A 40 10.45 -2.31 -16.36
N ILE A 41 10.37 -3.63 -16.61
CA ILE A 41 11.35 -4.61 -16.11
C ILE A 41 12.73 -4.33 -16.72
N ALA A 42 12.80 -4.17 -18.04
CA ALA A 42 14.05 -3.89 -18.74
C ALA A 42 14.68 -2.59 -18.28
N GLU A 43 13.89 -1.51 -18.15
CA GLU A 43 14.35 -0.22 -17.65
C GLU A 43 14.88 -0.32 -16.21
N THR A 44 14.20 -1.07 -15.35
CA THR A 44 14.64 -1.29 -13.96
C THR A 44 15.95 -2.09 -13.91
N ILE A 45 16.11 -3.10 -14.77
CA ILE A 45 17.32 -3.93 -14.82
C ILE A 45 18.50 -3.14 -15.42
N THR A 46 18.27 -2.42 -16.52
CA THR A 46 19.30 -1.65 -17.23
C THR A 46 19.74 -0.42 -16.46
N SER A 47 18.82 0.26 -15.75
CA SER A 47 19.14 1.49 -15.03
C SER A 47 19.96 1.25 -13.76
N GLY A 48 20.07 0.01 -13.29
CA GLY A 48 20.72 -0.31 -12.01
C GLY A 48 19.94 0.28 -10.83
N VAL A 49 19.95 -0.39 -9.68
CA VAL A 49 19.34 0.15 -8.47
C VAL A 49 20.12 1.40 -8.02
N SER A 50 19.54 2.58 -8.25
CA SER A 50 19.72 3.77 -7.42
C SER A 50 18.32 4.22 -7.00
N PRO A 51 17.96 4.14 -5.71
CA PRO A 51 16.62 4.44 -5.24
C PRO A 51 16.43 5.94 -5.03
N ASP A 52 16.80 6.78 -6.00
CA ASP A 52 16.58 8.21 -5.89
C ASP A 52 16.55 8.92 -7.24
N ARG A 53 15.45 8.74 -7.98
CA ARG A 53 15.03 9.74 -8.97
C ARG A 53 13.55 9.61 -9.30
N ARG A 54 12.73 10.24 -8.46
CA ARG A 54 11.37 10.64 -8.82
C ARG A 54 11.48 11.60 -10.01
N GLN A 55 11.23 11.13 -11.22
CA GLN A 55 11.06 12.02 -12.38
C GLN A 55 9.81 12.87 -12.14
N SER A 56 10.05 14.14 -11.79
CA SER A 56 9.02 15.18 -11.83
C SER A 56 9.30 16.02 -13.07
N LEU A 57 8.39 15.97 -14.04
CA LEU A 57 8.30 16.95 -15.09
C LEU A 57 7.82 18.27 -14.47
N ALA A 58 8.64 19.33 -14.51
CA ALA A 58 8.23 20.71 -14.83
C ALA A 58 9.35 21.74 -14.57
N ALA A 59 9.64 22.51 -15.63
CA ALA A 59 9.95 23.96 -15.67
C ALA A 59 11.11 24.58 -14.85
N ALA A 60 12.02 25.18 -15.63
CA ALA A 60 12.95 26.28 -15.38
C ALA A 60 12.69 27.23 -14.18
N GLY A 61 13.78 27.60 -13.48
CA GLY A 61 13.84 28.81 -12.64
C GLY A 61 14.90 28.81 -11.52
N THR A 62 16.13 29.22 -11.85
CA THR A 62 17.03 30.10 -11.07
C THR A 62 17.38 29.84 -9.58
N SER A 63 18.68 29.54 -9.37
CA SER A 63 19.61 30.02 -8.32
C SER A 63 19.49 29.59 -6.84
N SER A 64 20.46 28.75 -6.46
CA SER A 64 21.29 28.77 -5.24
C SER A 64 20.64 29.00 -3.87
N ASN A 65 20.65 27.95 -3.04
CA ASN A 65 21.42 27.97 -1.79
C ASN A 65 21.71 26.56 -1.28
N LEU A 66 22.97 26.38 -0.89
CA LEU A 66 23.59 25.21 -0.29
C LEU A 66 22.99 24.98 1.11
N GLY A 67 22.14 23.97 1.24
CA GLY A 67 21.69 23.42 2.52
C GLY A 67 22.11 21.96 2.59
N THR A 68 23.13 21.68 3.39
CA THR A 68 23.68 20.35 3.67
C THR A 68 22.56 19.39 4.09
N VAL A 69 22.14 18.51 3.18
CA VAL A 69 21.27 17.38 3.53
C VAL A 69 22.18 16.31 4.12
N THR A 70 22.20 16.22 5.44
CA THR A 70 22.71 15.02 6.11
C THR A 70 21.86 13.85 5.66
N CYS A 71 22.50 12.85 5.05
CA CYS A 71 21.95 11.53 4.87
C CYS A 71 21.71 10.91 6.25
N ALA A 72 20.53 11.15 6.82
CA ALA A 72 19.99 10.23 7.80
C ALA A 72 19.72 8.93 7.04
N ALA A 73 20.71 8.05 7.07
CA ALA A 73 20.52 6.65 6.80
C ALA A 73 19.26 6.20 7.54
N GLU A 74 18.22 5.79 6.80
CA GLU A 74 17.15 4.99 7.36
C GLU A 74 17.79 3.69 7.83
N SER A 75 18.27 3.76 9.06
CA SER A 75 18.59 2.63 9.89
C SER A 75 17.26 1.92 10.03
N ALA A 76 17.06 0.84 9.27
CA ALA A 76 15.93 -0.04 9.46
C ALA A 76 15.88 -0.39 10.96
N PRO A 77 14.84 0.03 11.71
CA PRO A 77 14.80 -0.32 13.11
C PRO A 77 14.56 -1.82 13.16
N ALA A 78 15.48 -2.49 13.86
CA ALA A 78 15.39 -3.89 14.23
C ALA A 78 13.97 -4.27 14.62
N SER A 79 13.40 -5.27 13.94
CA SER A 79 12.19 -6.02 14.32
C SER A 79 11.13 -5.21 15.08
N ALA A 80 10.74 -4.03 14.58
CA ALA A 80 9.67 -3.26 15.19
C ALA A 80 8.37 -4.06 15.07
N GLY A 81 7.68 -4.28 16.20
CA GLY A 81 6.42 -5.02 16.22
C GLY A 81 5.37 -4.43 15.26
N ILE A 82 4.37 -5.23 14.89
CA ILE A 82 3.32 -4.84 13.95
C ILE A 82 2.66 -3.51 14.37
N SER A 83 2.40 -3.31 15.66
CA SER A 83 1.84 -2.07 16.21
C SER A 83 2.71 -0.85 15.93
N ALA A 84 4.02 -0.93 16.15
CA ALA A 84 4.94 0.16 15.88
C ALA A 84 5.02 0.46 14.37
N SER A 85 5.01 -0.59 13.55
CA SER A 85 5.01 -0.46 12.09
C SER A 85 3.73 0.21 11.57
N LEU A 86 2.55 -0.11 12.11
CA LEU A 86 1.28 0.51 11.74
C LEU A 86 1.22 1.98 12.18
N ARG A 87 1.67 2.27 13.41
CA ARG A 87 1.60 3.60 14.02
C ARG A 87 2.59 4.62 13.46
N SER A 88 3.61 4.18 12.73
CA SER A 88 4.52 5.10 12.02
C SER A 88 3.83 5.84 10.86
N GLY A 89 2.65 5.40 10.44
CA GLY A 89 1.86 6.05 9.39
C GLY A 89 1.27 7.40 9.80
N PRO A 90 1.02 8.30 8.84
CA PRO A 90 0.50 9.64 9.11
C PRO A 90 -0.90 9.58 9.75
N GLY A 91 -1.04 10.15 10.95
CA GLY A 91 -2.29 10.15 11.72
C GLY A 91 -2.61 8.84 12.45
N ASN A 92 -1.83 7.77 12.28
CA ASN A 92 -2.09 6.47 12.93
C ASN A 92 -1.83 6.48 14.45
N GLY A 93 -1.27 7.56 14.99
CA GLY A 93 -1.16 7.76 16.44
C GLY A 93 -2.49 8.07 17.12
N MET A 94 -3.55 8.37 16.38
CA MET A 94 -4.87 8.70 16.90
C MET A 94 -5.96 7.89 16.19
N CYS A 95 -7.01 7.53 16.91
CA CYS A 95 -8.20 6.88 16.38
C CYS A 95 -8.83 7.74 15.28
N ALA A 96 -9.17 7.14 14.14
CA ALA A 96 -9.77 7.85 13.02
C ALA A 96 -11.12 8.52 13.35
N ASP A 97 -11.90 7.93 14.26
CA ASP A 97 -13.27 8.41 14.52
C ASP A 97 -13.35 9.42 15.67
N CYS A 98 -12.57 9.21 16.73
CA CYS A 98 -12.71 9.98 17.99
C CYS A 98 -11.42 10.66 18.45
N GLY A 99 -10.30 10.47 17.73
CA GLY A 99 -9.02 11.07 18.08
C GLY A 99 -8.33 10.47 19.32
N ALA A 100 -8.89 9.44 19.95
CA ALA A 100 -8.26 8.77 21.09
C ALA A 100 -6.85 8.28 20.70
N ALA A 101 -5.88 8.53 21.57
CA ALA A 101 -4.50 8.16 21.32
C ALA A 101 -4.34 6.64 21.21
N GLU A 102 -3.28 6.23 20.51
CA GLU A 102 -2.79 4.86 20.54
C GLU A 102 -3.83 3.79 20.13
N PRO A 103 -4.41 3.87 18.92
CA PRO A 103 -5.36 2.87 18.46
C PRO A 103 -4.70 1.50 18.25
N ASP A 104 -5.32 0.45 18.80
CA ASP A 104 -4.87 -0.96 18.72
C ASP A 104 -5.79 -1.87 17.89
N TRP A 105 -6.71 -1.28 17.15
CA TRP A 105 -7.61 -1.96 16.24
C TRP A 105 -7.53 -1.32 14.86
N ALA A 106 -7.95 -2.05 13.82
CA ALA A 106 -8.06 -1.49 12.49
C ALA A 106 -9.32 -1.98 11.77
N SER A 107 -9.88 -1.14 10.92
CA SER A 107 -10.79 -1.57 9.85
C SER A 107 -10.00 -1.74 8.56
N LEU A 108 -9.82 -2.99 8.13
CA LEU A 108 -8.91 -3.31 7.03
C LEU A 108 -9.38 -2.78 5.68
N ASN A 109 -10.68 -2.81 5.42
CA ASN A 109 -11.25 -2.33 4.15
C ASN A 109 -11.42 -0.81 4.11
N CYS A 110 -11.53 -0.15 5.28
CA CYS A 110 -11.58 1.31 5.36
C CYS A 110 -10.17 1.95 5.41
N GLY A 111 -9.14 1.17 5.72
CA GLY A 111 -7.76 1.66 5.75
C GLY A 111 -7.39 2.43 7.01
N VAL A 112 -8.14 2.26 8.12
CA VAL A 112 -8.03 3.10 9.33
C VAL A 112 -7.69 2.32 10.59
N LEU A 113 -6.99 2.97 11.52
CA LEU A 113 -6.80 2.52 12.90
C LEU A 113 -7.83 3.14 13.84
N LEU A 114 -8.34 2.31 14.76
CA LEU A 114 -9.44 2.60 15.66
C LEU A 114 -9.06 2.29 17.11
N CYS A 115 -9.63 3.04 18.06
CA CYS A 115 -9.62 2.65 19.45
C CYS A 115 -10.60 1.49 19.69
N GLN A 116 -10.52 0.85 20.85
CA GLN A 116 -11.38 -0.29 21.19
C GLN A 116 -12.89 0.02 21.12
N GLN A 117 -13.30 1.22 21.54
CA GLN A 117 -14.72 1.62 21.53
C GLN A 117 -15.25 1.80 20.09
N CYS A 118 -14.52 2.52 19.25
CA CYS A 118 -14.87 2.71 17.84
C CYS A 118 -14.82 1.40 17.06
N ALA A 119 -13.85 0.54 17.34
CA ALA A 119 -13.82 -0.82 16.82
C ALA A 119 -15.06 -1.64 17.20
N GLY A 120 -15.59 -1.46 18.42
CA GLY A 120 -16.87 -2.02 18.86
C GLY A 120 -18.05 -1.53 18.02
N THR A 121 -18.13 -0.23 17.77
CA THR A 121 -19.16 0.37 16.91
C THR A 121 -19.08 -0.19 15.48
N HIS A 122 -17.88 -0.23 14.90
CA HIS A 122 -17.63 -0.80 13.59
C HIS A 122 -18.00 -2.29 13.48
N ARG A 123 -17.85 -3.07 14.55
CA ARG A 123 -18.32 -4.47 14.58
C ARG A 123 -19.85 -4.55 14.49
N GLY A 124 -20.57 -3.61 15.10
CA GLY A 124 -22.03 -3.52 15.03
C GLY A 124 -22.56 -3.24 13.63
N LEU A 125 -21.76 -2.59 12.76
CA LEU A 125 -22.11 -2.35 11.35
C LEU A 125 -22.12 -3.64 10.51
N GLY A 126 -21.38 -4.67 10.93
CA GLY A 126 -21.24 -5.94 10.22
C GLY A 126 -20.08 -5.99 9.22
N THR A 127 -19.64 -7.21 8.91
CA THR A 127 -18.41 -7.51 8.14
C THR A 127 -18.44 -7.11 6.67
N HIS A 128 -19.64 -6.91 6.12
CA HIS A 128 -19.84 -6.39 4.77
C HIS A 128 -19.51 -4.90 4.66
N LEU A 129 -19.55 -4.16 5.78
CA LEU A 129 -19.22 -2.74 5.84
C LEU A 129 -17.84 -2.48 6.45
N SER A 130 -17.50 -3.17 7.55
CA SER A 130 -16.25 -2.94 8.27
C SER A 130 -15.59 -4.25 8.71
N LYS A 131 -14.37 -4.49 8.23
CA LYS A 131 -13.56 -5.68 8.56
C LYS A 131 -12.60 -5.34 9.68
N VAL A 132 -13.09 -5.42 10.92
CA VAL A 132 -12.34 -5.07 12.13
C VAL A 132 -11.39 -6.18 12.57
N ARG A 133 -10.12 -5.85 12.84
CA ARG A 133 -9.10 -6.75 13.44
C ARG A 133 -8.32 -6.06 14.55
N SER A 134 -7.94 -6.83 15.57
CA SER A 134 -7.04 -6.39 16.63
C SER A 134 -5.60 -6.46 16.15
N ILE A 135 -4.80 -5.44 16.43
CA ILE A 135 -3.36 -5.46 16.14
C ILE A 135 -2.65 -6.48 17.03
N THR A 136 -3.05 -6.58 18.30
CA THR A 136 -2.39 -7.42 19.30
C THR A 136 -3.03 -8.81 19.44
N LEU A 137 -4.36 -8.90 19.33
CA LEU A 137 -5.10 -10.15 19.57
C LEU A 137 -5.24 -11.03 18.32
N ASP A 138 -5.08 -10.48 17.11
CA ASP A 138 -5.24 -11.22 15.84
C ASP A 138 -3.93 -11.30 15.03
N PRO A 139 -2.82 -11.86 15.57
CA PRO A 139 -1.49 -11.77 14.94
C PRO A 139 -1.42 -12.43 13.55
N THR A 140 -2.26 -13.43 13.27
CA THR A 140 -2.33 -14.12 11.98
C THR A 140 -3.00 -13.31 10.87
N SER A 141 -3.70 -12.22 11.22
CA SER A 141 -4.39 -11.37 10.25
C SER A 141 -3.46 -10.37 9.54
N TRP A 142 -2.21 -10.24 9.99
CA TRP A 142 -1.31 -9.16 9.59
C TRP A 142 -0.21 -9.66 8.66
N SER A 143 -0.47 -9.59 7.36
CA SER A 143 0.56 -9.85 6.36
C SER A 143 1.45 -8.61 6.15
N PRO A 144 2.75 -8.78 5.82
CA PRO A 144 3.63 -7.64 5.56
C PRO A 144 3.12 -6.66 4.49
N PRO A 145 2.49 -7.10 3.38
CA PRO A 145 1.87 -6.18 2.43
C PRO A 145 0.73 -5.35 3.03
N LEU A 146 -0.12 -5.97 3.86
CA LEU A 146 -1.24 -5.28 4.51
C LEU A 146 -0.75 -4.21 5.49
N VAL A 147 0.24 -4.55 6.32
CA VAL A 147 0.86 -3.59 7.25
C VAL A 147 1.42 -2.40 6.49
N ARG A 148 2.21 -2.64 5.44
CA ARG A 148 2.75 -1.55 4.61
C ARG A 148 1.67 -0.68 3.97
N ALA A 149 0.57 -1.26 3.51
CA ALA A 149 -0.52 -0.50 2.92
C ALA A 149 -1.17 0.45 3.94
N LEU A 150 -1.50 -0.07 5.13
CA LEU A 150 -2.11 0.71 6.22
C LEU A 150 -1.18 1.78 6.78
N SER A 151 0.11 1.48 6.94
CA SER A 151 1.10 2.46 7.40
C SER A 151 1.32 3.57 6.36
N ARG A 152 1.32 3.24 5.06
CA ARG A 152 1.53 4.24 4.00
C ARG A 152 0.32 5.14 3.78
N MET A 153 -0.88 4.57 3.81
CA MET A 153 -2.11 5.35 3.69
C MET A 153 -2.30 6.23 4.93
N GLY A 154 -2.24 5.61 6.11
CA GLY A 154 -2.50 6.28 7.38
C GLY A 154 -3.93 6.81 7.51
N ASN A 155 -4.33 7.13 8.74
CA ASN A 155 -5.64 7.70 9.03
C ASN A 155 -5.85 9.04 8.33
N GLN A 156 -4.79 9.85 8.15
CA GLN A 156 -4.89 11.10 7.40
C GLN A 156 -5.17 10.89 5.91
N GLY A 157 -4.51 9.91 5.27
CA GLY A 157 -4.77 9.60 3.87
C GLY A 157 -6.16 8.97 3.67
N ALA A 158 -6.60 8.15 4.62
CA ALA A 158 -7.96 7.63 4.62
C ALA A 158 -8.99 8.76 4.76
N ALA A 159 -8.78 9.73 5.65
CA ALA A 159 -9.69 10.87 5.81
C ALA A 159 -9.86 11.66 4.49
N ALA A 160 -8.74 11.96 3.82
CA ALA A 160 -8.76 12.60 2.50
C ALA A 160 -9.48 11.77 1.43
N ALA A 161 -9.37 10.44 1.46
CA ALA A 161 -10.04 9.54 0.53
C ALA A 161 -11.56 9.47 0.75
N TRP A 162 -12.00 9.54 2.02
CA TRP A 162 -13.41 9.45 2.41
C TRP A 162 -14.10 10.83 2.50
N GLY A 163 -13.37 11.92 2.32
CA GLY A 163 -13.91 13.29 2.34
C GLY A 163 -14.36 13.76 3.73
N VAL A 164 -13.71 13.25 4.78
CA VAL A 164 -13.91 13.64 6.19
C VAL A 164 -12.73 14.43 6.74
#